data_AF-A0A2W7B5T2-F1
#
_entry.id   AF-A0A2W7B5T2-F1
#
_cell.length_a   1.000
_cell.length_b   1.000
_cell.length_c   1.000
_cell.angle_alpha   90.00
_cell.angle_beta   90.00
_cell.angle_gamma   90.00
#
_symmetry.space_group_name_H-M   'P 1'
#
loop_
_entity.id
_entity.type
_entity.pdbx_description
1 polymer ?
#
loop_
_entity_poly.entity_id
_entity_poly.type
_entity_poly.pdbx_seq_one_letter_code
_entity_poly.pdbx_strand_id
1 'polypeptide(L)'
;MNNSPMLNTYQSKGTTDEQTLYDHLIDSAQTDSSEQILDDFHSLFIEARGFRKPEVNLALERIVRKKNIEQSFNYIFNRCFHIVINRWQMQPHTQRDIPRLINLFNNLPTGGSLANTSSGSIRHLVKNFTSTEQFVKLKRLSEVIDNKQGGNSAATASVGNLIHRYPYLYDYCLLGDDSSEEHQQTVRRVKHQTERHFEMNLSRYVTYKVRTAQTDTEGLILPHKELILPVKNPTLLSDHELNRSLKHYVGKVEGGQSYKAISQSFANNTIHTKNFGTFKDDLYEYILGSMDTKYRQGQFNKKLFNLLQNTHPECNQQKPTEFLMMRTSSQLLNFLIVDSPSQPEHYIFIDLITNLGVTRTVGLFLKIVLFSKKVRPYLEKRFSILFNHYESFTREGVPWLVRSLENMQLALSVHFGKVDLSGLKQSQLR
;
A
#
# COMPACT_ATOMS: atom_id res chain seq x y z
N MET A 1 15.61 25.46 -34.01
CA MET A 1 14.48 25.10 -34.90
C MET A 1 13.79 23.89 -34.29
N ASN A 2 12.50 24.07 -34.02
CA ASN A 2 11.58 23.13 -33.38
C ASN A 2 11.54 21.76 -34.07
N ASN A 3 11.42 20.71 -33.27
CA ASN A 3 10.54 19.59 -33.57
C ASN A 3 10.14 18.89 -32.27
N SER A 4 8.92 19.15 -31.84
CA SER A 4 8.22 18.50 -30.72
C SER A 4 7.95 17.01 -31.01
N PRO A 5 7.99 16.11 -30.02
CA PRO A 5 7.45 14.77 -30.19
C PRO A 5 6.03 14.68 -29.59
N MET A 6 5.07 14.47 -30.49
CA MET A 6 3.95 13.52 -30.39
C MET A 6 3.48 13.14 -28.97
N LEU A 7 2.51 13.89 -28.46
CA LEU A 7 1.63 13.50 -27.36
C LEU A 7 0.22 13.34 -27.95
N ASN A 8 -0.09 12.15 -28.48
CA ASN A 8 -1.47 11.77 -28.78
C ASN A 8 -1.58 10.30 -29.14
N THR A 9 -2.03 9.45 -28.23
CA THR A 9 -3.17 8.54 -28.47
C THR A 9 -3.60 7.90 -27.14
N TYR A 10 -4.89 7.55 -27.05
CA TYR A 10 -5.65 7.01 -25.91
C TYR A 10 -6.39 8.03 -25.04
N GLN A 11 -7.17 8.91 -25.70
CA GLN A 11 -8.38 9.46 -25.09
C GLN A 11 -9.43 8.35 -24.97
N SER A 12 -9.85 8.02 -23.74
CA SER A 12 -11.16 7.42 -23.51
C SER A 12 -12.20 8.40 -24.04
N LYS A 13 -13.03 7.99 -25.02
CA LYS A 13 -14.05 8.84 -25.63
C LYS A 13 -15.15 9.16 -24.61
N GLY A 14 -14.94 10.21 -23.82
CA GLY A 14 -16.02 10.89 -23.11
C GLY A 14 -17.02 11.44 -24.11
N THR A 15 -18.25 11.71 -23.65
CA THR A 15 -19.15 12.54 -24.46
C THR A 15 -18.55 13.92 -24.69
N THR A 16 -19.00 14.65 -25.73
CA THR A 16 -18.51 16.01 -26.02
C THR A 16 -18.55 16.93 -24.81
N ASP A 17 -19.55 16.77 -23.94
CA ASP A 17 -19.70 17.56 -22.71
C ASP A 17 -18.68 17.19 -21.62
N GLU A 18 -18.39 15.89 -21.43
CA GLU A 18 -17.35 15.45 -20.50
C GLU A 18 -15.97 15.92 -20.95
N GLN A 19 -15.70 15.82 -22.26
CA GLN A 19 -14.43 16.26 -22.83
C GLN A 19 -14.26 17.78 -22.66
N THR A 20 -15.32 18.57 -22.85
CA THR A 20 -15.30 20.02 -22.60
C THR A 20 -14.89 20.34 -21.15
N LEU A 21 -15.43 19.59 -20.18
CA LEU A 21 -15.05 19.73 -18.77
C LEU A 21 -13.59 19.33 -18.52
N TYR A 22 -13.16 18.19 -19.08
CA TYR A 22 -11.80 17.70 -18.89
C TYR A 22 -10.74 18.60 -19.53
N ASP A 23 -10.95 19.04 -20.77
CA ASP A 23 -10.03 19.92 -21.49
C ASP A 23 -9.86 21.25 -20.73
N HIS A 24 -10.96 21.80 -20.21
CA HIS A 24 -10.89 22.99 -19.39
C HIS A 24 -10.02 22.78 -18.13
N LEU A 25 -10.17 21.66 -17.42
CA LEU A 25 -9.35 21.35 -16.24
C LEU A 25 -7.88 21.11 -16.61
N ILE A 26 -7.61 20.48 -17.76
CA ILE A 26 -6.26 20.28 -18.27
C ILE A 26 -5.59 21.63 -18.54
N ASP A 27 -6.27 22.52 -19.27
CA ASP A 27 -5.75 23.85 -19.60
C ASP A 27 -5.52 24.70 -18.35
N SER A 28 -6.48 24.68 -17.42
CA SER A 28 -6.38 25.45 -16.17
C SER A 28 -5.24 24.91 -15.30
N ALA A 29 -5.08 23.58 -15.20
CA ALA A 29 -3.95 22.99 -14.48
C ALA A 29 -2.57 23.32 -15.12
N GLN A 30 -2.53 23.71 -16.39
CA GLN A 30 -1.30 24.13 -17.06
C GLN A 30 -0.98 25.62 -16.88
N THR A 31 -2.00 26.47 -16.78
CA THR A 31 -1.87 27.93 -16.92
C THR A 31 -2.19 28.70 -15.66
N ASP A 32 -3.15 28.22 -14.86
CA ASP A 32 -3.65 28.92 -13.68
C ASP A 32 -2.87 28.54 -12.41
N SER A 33 -2.94 29.42 -11.42
CA SER A 33 -2.40 29.14 -10.08
C SER A 33 -3.24 28.08 -9.35
N SER A 34 -2.65 27.42 -8.35
CA SER A 34 -3.37 26.42 -7.56
C SER A 34 -4.58 27.00 -6.81
N GLU A 35 -4.50 28.24 -6.33
CA GLU A 35 -5.62 28.95 -5.71
C GLU A 35 -6.81 29.13 -6.67
N GLN A 36 -6.54 29.55 -7.90
CA GLN A 36 -7.60 29.74 -8.90
C GLN A 36 -8.31 28.44 -9.24
N ILE A 37 -7.58 27.32 -9.29
CA ILE A 37 -8.17 26.01 -9.53
C ILE A 37 -9.01 25.54 -8.33
N LEU A 38 -8.58 25.85 -7.09
CA LEU A 38 -9.39 25.58 -5.90
C LEU A 38 -10.71 26.36 -5.93
N ASP A 39 -10.66 27.64 -6.30
CA ASP A 39 -11.84 28.48 -6.50
C ASP A 39 -12.73 27.94 -7.61
N ASP A 40 -12.15 27.51 -8.74
CA ASP A 40 -12.89 26.90 -9.84
C ASP A 40 -13.62 25.62 -9.41
N PHE A 41 -12.97 24.74 -8.64
CA PHE A 41 -13.60 23.55 -8.08
C PHE A 41 -14.75 23.90 -7.13
N HIS A 42 -14.54 24.91 -6.29
CA HIS A 42 -15.57 25.40 -5.38
C HIS A 42 -16.78 25.95 -6.16
N SER A 43 -16.57 26.82 -7.14
CA SER A 43 -17.66 27.39 -7.95
C SER A 43 -18.38 26.35 -8.81
N LEU A 44 -17.67 25.41 -9.44
CA LEU A 44 -18.26 24.37 -10.29
C LEU A 44 -19.06 23.33 -9.51
N PHE A 45 -18.49 22.80 -8.42
CA PHE A 45 -19.01 21.58 -7.79
C PHE A 45 -19.67 21.81 -6.43
N ILE A 46 -19.32 22.89 -5.72
CA ILE A 46 -19.87 23.19 -4.39
C ILE A 46 -20.96 24.25 -4.50
N GLU A 47 -20.64 25.41 -5.05
CA GLU A 47 -21.65 26.44 -5.30
C GLU A 47 -22.56 26.05 -6.47
N ALA A 48 -21.99 25.41 -7.50
CA ALA A 48 -22.68 25.02 -8.73
C ALA A 48 -23.43 26.21 -9.38
N ARG A 49 -22.81 27.40 -9.33
CA ARG A 49 -23.35 28.66 -9.86
C ARG A 49 -22.23 29.66 -10.09
N GLY A 50 -22.42 30.58 -11.04
CA GLY A 50 -21.52 31.72 -11.25
C GLY A 50 -20.13 31.37 -11.79
N PHE A 51 -19.98 30.22 -12.46
CA PHE A 51 -18.70 29.82 -13.02
C PHE A 51 -18.27 30.73 -14.18
N ARG A 52 -16.98 31.10 -14.21
CA ARG A 52 -16.42 32.08 -15.16
C ARG A 52 -16.59 31.72 -16.65
N LYS A 53 -16.59 30.43 -16.99
CA LYS A 53 -16.76 29.96 -18.38
C LYS A 53 -18.14 29.34 -18.60
N PRO A 54 -19.06 30.01 -19.33
CA PRO A 54 -20.44 29.53 -19.49
C PRO A 54 -20.52 28.19 -20.23
N GLU A 55 -19.62 27.93 -21.19
CA GLU A 55 -19.58 26.68 -21.95
C GLU A 55 -19.34 25.46 -21.07
N VAL A 56 -18.41 25.58 -20.11
CA VAL A 56 -18.08 24.52 -19.14
C VAL A 56 -19.24 24.29 -18.18
N ASN A 57 -19.85 25.38 -17.69
CA ASN A 57 -21.02 25.27 -16.82
C ASN A 57 -22.19 24.58 -17.53
N LEU A 58 -22.49 24.97 -18.78
CA LEU A 58 -23.53 24.34 -19.60
C LEU A 58 -23.21 22.87 -19.90
N ALA A 59 -21.94 22.53 -20.15
CA ALA A 59 -21.53 21.13 -20.32
C ALA A 59 -21.80 20.31 -19.04
N LEU A 60 -21.43 20.83 -17.87
CA LEU A 60 -21.71 20.17 -16.59
C LEU A 60 -23.22 20.03 -16.34
N GLU A 61 -24.01 21.07 -16.64
CA GLU A 61 -25.48 21.00 -16.56
C GLU A 61 -26.07 19.93 -17.48
N ARG A 62 -25.56 19.79 -18.71
CA ARG A 62 -25.98 18.72 -19.63
C ARG A 62 -25.58 17.34 -19.13
N ILE A 63 -24.39 17.18 -18.54
CA ILE A 63 -23.93 15.92 -17.94
C ILE A 63 -24.92 15.47 -16.85
N VAL A 64 -25.27 16.35 -15.89
CA VAL A 64 -26.16 15.99 -14.77
C VAL A 64 -27.61 15.75 -15.17
N ARG A 65 -28.04 16.20 -16.36
CA ARG A 65 -29.39 15.93 -16.89
C ARG A 65 -29.50 14.60 -17.66
N LYS A 66 -28.38 13.91 -17.91
CA LYS A 66 -28.41 12.60 -18.60
C LYS A 66 -29.15 11.57 -17.76
N LYS A 67 -29.87 10.68 -18.44
CA LYS A 67 -30.49 9.51 -17.79
C LYS A 67 -29.39 8.63 -17.17
N ASN A 68 -29.66 8.10 -15.97
CA ASN A 68 -28.75 7.22 -15.21
C ASN A 68 -27.39 7.84 -14.85
N ILE A 69 -27.28 9.18 -14.80
CA ILE A 69 -26.03 9.86 -14.47
C ILE A 69 -25.48 9.45 -13.09
N GLU A 70 -26.32 9.06 -12.13
CA GLU A 70 -25.89 8.57 -10.82
C GLU A 70 -24.90 7.39 -10.92
N GLN A 71 -25.01 6.56 -11.97
CA GLN A 71 -24.12 5.41 -12.19
C GLN A 71 -22.74 5.83 -12.73
N SER A 72 -22.67 6.92 -13.49
CA SER A 72 -21.43 7.33 -14.20
C SER A 72 -20.78 8.60 -13.64
N PHE A 73 -21.50 9.42 -12.88
CA PHE A 73 -21.01 10.70 -12.35
C PHE A 73 -19.77 10.52 -11.48
N ASN A 74 -19.74 9.47 -10.66
CA ASN A 74 -18.61 9.18 -9.79
C ASN A 74 -17.30 9.06 -10.59
N TYR A 75 -17.31 8.35 -11.73
CA TYR A 75 -16.15 8.24 -12.61
C TYR A 75 -15.76 9.58 -13.25
N ILE A 76 -16.74 10.35 -13.71
CA ILE A 76 -16.51 11.67 -14.32
C ILE A 76 -15.85 12.60 -13.31
N PHE A 77 -16.41 12.65 -12.10
CA PHE A 77 -15.96 13.55 -11.06
C PHE A 77 -14.61 13.10 -10.48
N ASN A 78 -14.40 11.80 -10.29
CA ASN A 78 -13.10 11.25 -9.89
C ASN A 78 -11.99 11.60 -10.89
N ARG A 79 -12.29 11.54 -12.20
CA ARG A 79 -11.36 11.95 -13.26
C ARG A 79 -10.99 13.43 -13.18
N CYS A 80 -11.93 14.30 -12.78
CA CYS A 80 -11.64 15.73 -12.58
C CYS A 80 -10.55 15.96 -11.53
N PHE A 81 -10.61 15.25 -10.39
CA PHE A 81 -9.54 15.30 -9.38
C PHE A 81 -8.22 14.82 -9.94
N HIS A 82 -8.20 13.66 -10.62
CA HIS A 82 -6.96 13.08 -11.12
C HIS A 82 -6.28 13.96 -12.17
N ILE A 83 -7.03 14.65 -13.05
CA ILE A 83 -6.48 15.61 -14.01
C ILE A 83 -5.61 16.66 -13.29
N VAL A 84 -6.15 17.29 -12.26
CA VAL A 84 -5.45 18.33 -11.49
C VAL A 84 -4.32 17.74 -10.66
N ILE A 85 -4.59 16.67 -9.92
CA ILE A 85 -3.61 16.01 -9.04
C ILE A 85 -2.38 15.55 -9.83
N ASN A 86 -2.56 14.94 -10.99
CA ASN A 86 -1.45 14.45 -11.81
C ASN A 86 -0.52 15.59 -12.23
N ARG A 87 -1.09 16.76 -12.56
CA ARG A 87 -0.31 17.94 -12.92
C ARG A 87 0.39 18.54 -11.71
N TRP A 88 -0.32 18.72 -10.60
CA TRP A 88 0.26 19.28 -9.36
C TRP A 88 1.33 18.37 -8.76
N GLN A 89 1.26 17.06 -8.97
CA GLN A 89 2.31 16.12 -8.55
C GLN A 89 3.64 16.33 -9.28
N MET A 90 3.62 16.86 -10.51
CA MET A 90 4.84 17.16 -11.26
C MET A 90 5.60 18.39 -10.71
N GLN A 91 4.94 19.22 -9.91
CA GLN A 91 5.46 20.51 -9.47
C GLN A 91 5.52 20.58 -7.94
N PRO A 92 6.71 20.64 -7.31
CA PRO A 92 6.83 20.57 -5.86
C PRO A 92 6.01 21.62 -5.09
N HIS A 93 5.87 22.84 -5.63
CA HIS A 93 5.18 23.94 -4.97
C HIS A 93 3.65 23.79 -4.94
N THR A 94 3.06 23.08 -5.91
CA THR A 94 1.60 22.81 -5.97
C THR A 94 1.20 21.52 -5.26
N GLN A 95 2.14 20.63 -4.92
CA GLN A 95 1.82 19.38 -4.21
C GLN A 95 1.10 19.63 -2.88
N ARG A 96 1.41 20.75 -2.22
CA ARG A 96 0.78 21.17 -0.94
C ARG A 96 -0.70 21.51 -1.05
N ASP A 97 -1.18 21.79 -2.26
CA ASP A 97 -2.56 22.19 -2.51
C ASP A 97 -3.47 20.98 -2.81
N ILE A 98 -2.90 19.80 -3.04
CA ILE A 98 -3.67 18.56 -3.23
C ILE A 98 -4.52 18.22 -1.98
N PRO A 99 -3.98 18.26 -0.75
CA PRO A 99 -4.80 18.11 0.44
C PRO A 99 -5.89 19.17 0.58
N ARG A 100 -5.60 20.41 0.20
CA ARG A 100 -6.58 21.50 0.24
C ARG A 100 -7.75 21.24 -0.70
N LEU A 101 -7.47 20.79 -1.93
CA LEU A 101 -8.48 20.42 -2.93
C LEU A 101 -9.42 19.33 -2.41
N ILE A 102 -8.88 18.29 -1.78
CA ILE A 102 -9.70 17.17 -1.26
C ILE A 102 -10.49 17.63 -0.03
N ASN A 103 -9.91 18.49 0.81
CA ASN A 103 -10.57 19.00 2.01
C ASN A 103 -11.78 19.91 1.72
N LEU A 104 -11.84 20.54 0.53
CA LEU A 104 -13.03 21.30 0.09
C LEU A 104 -14.33 20.48 0.19
N PHE A 105 -14.24 19.16 0.05
CA PHE A 105 -15.39 18.26 0.01
C PHE A 105 -15.66 17.53 1.34
N ASN A 106 -14.89 17.81 2.40
CA ASN A 106 -15.12 17.19 3.71
C ASN A 106 -16.32 17.79 4.45
N ASN A 107 -16.58 19.09 4.28
CA ASN A 107 -17.64 19.82 4.97
C ASN A 107 -18.57 20.52 3.96
N LEU A 108 -19.24 19.73 3.12
CA LEU A 108 -20.19 20.27 2.15
C LEU A 108 -21.36 20.95 2.87
N PRO A 109 -21.82 22.14 2.41
CA PRO A 109 -22.91 22.87 3.03
C PRO A 109 -24.17 22.01 3.20
N THR A 110 -24.72 21.99 4.42
CA THR A 110 -25.96 21.29 4.75
C THR A 110 -27.17 22.10 4.28
N GLY A 111 -27.48 22.04 2.99
CA GLY A 111 -28.84 22.26 2.53
C GLY A 111 -29.11 23.43 1.58
N GLY A 112 -30.29 23.32 0.98
CA GLY A 112 -30.85 24.13 -0.09
C GLY A 112 -31.60 23.22 -1.06
N SER A 113 -32.73 22.67 -0.61
CA SER A 113 -33.61 21.79 -1.41
C SER A 113 -34.12 22.53 -2.64
N LEU A 114 -33.43 22.33 -3.76
CA LEU A 114 -33.88 22.63 -5.12
C LEU A 114 -33.56 21.42 -5.98
N ALA A 115 -34.13 20.27 -5.61
CA ALA A 115 -33.95 18.98 -6.29
C ALA A 115 -34.26 19.03 -7.80
N ASN A 116 -34.94 20.10 -8.25
CA ASN A 116 -35.36 20.29 -9.65
C ASN A 116 -34.42 21.21 -10.46
N THR A 117 -33.32 21.70 -9.89
CA THR A 117 -32.34 22.54 -10.60
C THR A 117 -31.07 21.76 -10.90
N SER A 118 -30.38 22.07 -12.01
CA SER A 118 -29.08 21.45 -12.32
C SER A 118 -28.05 21.67 -11.21
N SER A 119 -28.02 22.84 -10.57
CA SER A 119 -27.18 23.11 -9.41
C SER A 119 -27.51 22.21 -8.21
N GLY A 120 -28.80 21.95 -7.95
CA GLY A 120 -29.24 21.01 -6.92
C GLY A 120 -28.81 19.57 -7.22
N SER A 121 -28.94 19.13 -8.48
CA SER A 121 -28.47 17.82 -8.92
C SER A 121 -26.95 17.68 -8.79
N ILE A 122 -26.17 18.69 -9.19
CA ILE A 122 -24.70 18.68 -9.03
C ILE A 122 -24.34 18.51 -7.55
N ARG A 123 -24.89 19.34 -6.66
CA ARG A 123 -24.60 19.25 -5.22
C ARG A 123 -24.99 17.90 -4.62
N HIS A 124 -26.12 17.34 -5.05
CA HIS A 124 -26.55 16.01 -4.62
C HIS A 124 -25.57 14.92 -5.07
N LEU A 125 -25.18 14.91 -6.34
CA LEU A 125 -24.24 13.95 -6.91
C LEU A 125 -22.85 14.06 -6.28
N VAL A 126 -22.35 15.29 -6.07
CA VAL A 126 -21.09 15.56 -5.37
C VAL A 126 -21.16 15.06 -3.93
N LYS A 127 -22.26 15.29 -3.21
CA LYS A 127 -22.45 14.76 -1.86
C LYS A 127 -22.42 13.23 -1.86
N ASN A 128 -23.11 12.58 -2.79
CA ASN A 128 -23.10 11.12 -2.90
C ASN A 128 -21.69 10.59 -3.19
N PHE A 129 -20.92 11.26 -4.04
CA PHE A 129 -19.53 10.91 -4.33
C PHE A 129 -18.65 10.88 -3.07
N THR A 130 -18.88 11.77 -2.10
CA THR A 130 -18.07 11.78 -0.85
C THR A 130 -18.22 10.53 0.02
N SER A 131 -19.25 9.72 -0.23
CA SER A 131 -19.48 8.43 0.46
C SER A 131 -18.92 7.23 -0.31
N THR A 132 -18.27 7.44 -1.46
CA THR A 132 -17.79 6.37 -2.35
C THR A 132 -16.37 5.93 -2.03
N GLU A 133 -16.01 4.71 -2.46
CA GLU A 133 -14.64 4.19 -2.34
C GLU A 133 -13.62 5.05 -3.12
N GLN A 134 -14.02 5.63 -4.26
CA GLN A 134 -13.16 6.53 -5.05
C GLN A 134 -12.72 7.74 -4.21
N PHE A 135 -13.64 8.37 -3.48
CA PHE A 135 -13.29 9.50 -2.62
C PHE A 135 -12.45 9.09 -1.41
N VAL A 136 -12.71 7.91 -0.83
CA VAL A 136 -11.83 7.36 0.24
C VAL A 136 -10.40 7.17 -0.27
N LYS A 137 -10.20 6.68 -1.50
CA LYS A 137 -8.87 6.56 -2.12
C LYS A 137 -8.20 7.90 -2.34
N LEU A 138 -8.95 8.94 -2.73
CA LEU A 138 -8.45 10.31 -2.83
C LEU A 138 -7.99 10.84 -1.46
N LYS A 139 -8.78 10.64 -0.40
CA LYS A 139 -8.38 11.02 0.97
C LYS A 139 -7.08 10.34 1.41
N ARG A 140 -6.96 9.03 1.17
CA ARG A 140 -5.72 8.30 1.47
C ARG A 140 -4.54 8.86 0.68
N LEU A 141 -4.72 9.16 -0.61
CA LEU A 141 -3.67 9.77 -1.43
C LEU A 141 -3.24 11.14 -0.87
N SER A 142 -4.20 11.97 -0.44
CA SER A 142 -3.93 13.24 0.24
C SER A 142 -3.04 13.03 1.47
N GLU A 143 -3.37 12.08 2.33
CA GLU A 143 -2.58 11.78 3.54
C GLU A 143 -1.15 11.33 3.21
N VAL A 144 -0.96 10.58 2.13
CA VAL A 144 0.38 10.20 1.65
C VAL A 144 1.20 11.42 1.22
N ILE A 145 0.56 12.41 0.59
CA ILE A 145 1.22 13.61 0.09
C ILE A 145 1.49 14.61 1.22
N ASP A 146 0.53 14.82 2.11
CA ASP A 146 0.61 15.78 3.21
C ASP A 146 1.71 15.42 4.22
N ASN A 147 1.83 14.14 4.59
CA ASN A 147 2.86 13.68 5.52
C ASN A 147 4.30 13.85 4.99
N LYS A 148 4.51 13.97 3.66
CA LYS A 148 5.83 14.30 3.10
C LYS A 148 6.27 15.73 3.44
N GLN A 149 5.33 16.62 3.80
CA GLN A 149 5.59 18.03 4.05
C GLN A 149 5.73 18.38 5.54
N GLY A 150 5.78 17.37 6.43
CA GLY A 150 6.11 17.58 7.84
C GLY A 150 4.95 18.00 8.74
N GLY A 151 3.70 17.69 8.37
CA GLY A 151 2.52 17.95 9.20
C GLY A 151 2.58 17.23 10.56
N ASN A 152 2.66 18.02 11.64
CA ASN A 152 2.54 17.55 13.02
C ASN A 152 1.07 17.20 13.34
N SER A 153 0.61 16.01 12.97
CA SER A 153 -0.66 15.47 13.47
C SER A 153 -0.41 14.56 14.67
N ALA A 154 -0.35 15.19 15.84
CA ALA A 154 -0.08 14.55 17.13
C ALA A 154 -1.32 13.81 17.69
N ALA A 155 -1.02 12.66 18.32
CA ALA A 155 -1.63 12.11 19.53
C ALA A 155 -2.94 11.28 19.51
N THR A 156 -3.72 11.16 18.43
CA THR A 156 -4.79 10.12 18.32
C THR A 156 -5.02 9.64 16.89
N ALA A 157 -3.93 9.52 16.13
CA ALA A 157 -4.05 9.20 14.72
C ALA A 157 -4.53 7.75 14.53
N SER A 158 -5.60 7.58 13.75
CA SER A 158 -6.12 6.28 13.36
C SER A 158 -5.09 5.44 12.59
N VAL A 159 -5.39 4.17 12.37
CA VAL A 159 -4.60 3.30 11.49
C VAL A 159 -4.58 3.86 10.07
N GLY A 160 -5.68 4.43 9.57
CA GLY A 160 -5.77 5.03 8.24
C GLY A 160 -4.68 6.06 7.97
N ASN A 161 -4.43 6.93 8.95
CA ASN A 161 -3.39 7.96 8.85
C ASN A 161 -1.98 7.37 8.69
N LEU A 162 -1.77 6.07 8.89
CA LEU A 162 -0.49 5.40 8.68
C LEU A 162 -0.26 4.96 7.23
N ILE A 163 -1.23 5.13 6.31
CA ILE A 163 -1.08 4.67 4.92
C ILE A 163 0.20 5.19 4.30
N HIS A 164 0.57 6.46 4.55
CA HIS A 164 1.81 7.08 4.07
C HIS A 164 3.10 6.31 4.38
N ARG A 165 3.10 5.45 5.41
CA ARG A 165 4.27 4.65 5.82
C ARG A 165 4.43 3.35 5.05
N TYR A 166 3.37 2.83 4.43
CA TYR A 166 3.30 1.47 3.89
C TYR A 166 3.12 1.46 2.38
N PRO A 167 4.15 1.79 1.58
CA PRO A 167 4.07 1.84 0.13
C PRO A 167 3.63 0.53 -0.54
N TYR A 168 3.91 -0.62 0.08
CA TYR A 168 3.45 -1.92 -0.45
C TYR A 168 1.91 -2.08 -0.45
N LEU A 169 1.17 -1.21 0.25
CA LEU A 169 -0.29 -1.21 0.23
C LEU A 169 -0.89 -0.34 -0.88
N TYR A 170 -0.10 0.53 -1.53
CA TYR A 170 -0.64 1.61 -2.36
C TYR A 170 -1.46 1.11 -3.55
N ASP A 171 -1.02 0.03 -4.19
CA ASP A 171 -1.71 -0.52 -5.35
C ASP A 171 -3.12 -1.05 -5.00
N TYR A 172 -3.39 -1.32 -3.72
CA TYR A 172 -4.66 -1.86 -3.24
C TYR A 172 -5.48 -0.86 -2.40
N CYS A 173 -4.81 0.13 -1.80
CA CYS A 173 -5.47 1.13 -0.95
C CYS A 173 -5.72 2.46 -1.68
N LEU A 174 -5.02 2.75 -2.79
CA LEU A 174 -5.11 4.02 -3.54
C LEU A 174 -5.63 3.86 -4.98
N LEU A 175 -5.62 2.63 -5.52
CA LEU A 175 -6.10 2.32 -6.87
C LEU A 175 -7.39 1.49 -6.81
N GLY A 176 -8.22 1.62 -7.84
CA GLY A 176 -9.40 0.81 -8.14
C GLY A 176 -9.36 0.30 -9.58
N ASP A 177 -10.28 -0.61 -9.92
CA ASP A 177 -10.36 -1.21 -11.27
C ASP A 177 -10.61 -0.16 -12.37
N ASP A 178 -11.14 0.99 -11.98
CA ASP A 178 -11.47 2.14 -12.80
C ASP A 178 -10.39 3.23 -12.82
N SER A 179 -9.25 3.00 -12.16
CA SER A 179 -8.17 3.97 -12.09
C SER A 179 -7.52 4.20 -13.45
N SER A 180 -7.50 5.46 -13.90
CA SER A 180 -6.88 5.85 -15.17
C SER A 180 -5.38 5.57 -15.17
N GLU A 181 -4.78 5.39 -16.34
CA GLU A 181 -3.34 5.14 -16.48
C GLU A 181 -2.50 6.25 -15.83
N GLU A 182 -2.95 7.50 -15.94
CA GLU A 182 -2.25 8.65 -15.36
C GLU A 182 -2.28 8.60 -13.83
N HIS A 183 -3.42 8.23 -13.22
CA HIS A 183 -3.51 8.02 -11.77
C HIS A 183 -2.61 6.87 -11.31
N GLN A 184 -2.60 5.76 -12.05
CA GLN A 184 -1.71 4.62 -11.76
C GLN A 184 -0.23 5.04 -11.80
N GLN A 185 0.18 5.87 -12.76
CA GLN A 185 1.54 6.40 -12.84
C GLN A 185 1.88 7.30 -11.65
N THR A 186 0.95 8.16 -11.23
CA THR A 186 1.11 9.00 -10.03
C THR A 186 1.32 8.15 -8.79
N VAL A 187 0.46 7.15 -8.55
CA VAL A 187 0.60 6.25 -7.39
C VAL A 187 1.93 5.50 -7.43
N ARG A 188 2.35 4.96 -8.58
CA ARG A 188 3.66 4.28 -8.74
C ARG A 188 4.83 5.19 -8.41
N ARG A 189 4.80 6.45 -8.86
CA ARG A 189 5.84 7.43 -8.55
C ARG A 189 5.91 7.71 -7.05
N VAL A 190 4.75 7.96 -6.43
CA VAL A 190 4.65 8.23 -4.99
C VAL A 190 5.15 7.03 -4.19
N LYS A 191 4.76 5.80 -4.58
CA LYS A 191 5.22 4.53 -4.01
C LYS A 191 6.75 4.43 -4.00
N HIS A 192 7.37 4.55 -5.17
CA HIS A 192 8.83 4.43 -5.30
C HIS A 192 9.61 5.48 -4.50
N GLN A 193 9.10 6.71 -4.42
CA GLN A 193 9.71 7.74 -3.59
C GLN A 193 9.65 7.39 -2.10
N THR A 194 8.49 6.92 -1.63
CA THR A 194 8.30 6.52 -0.22
C THR A 194 9.17 5.31 0.13
N GLU A 195 9.22 4.28 -0.73
CA GLU A 195 10.10 3.12 -0.56
C GLU A 195 11.57 3.55 -0.43
N ARG A 196 12.07 4.35 -1.38
CA ARG A 196 13.46 4.82 -1.37
C ARG A 196 13.79 5.64 -0.12
N HIS A 197 12.86 6.48 0.34
CA HIS A 197 13.06 7.28 1.55
C HIS A 197 13.16 6.39 2.79
N PHE A 198 12.24 5.43 2.93
CA PHE A 198 12.28 4.45 4.03
C PHE A 198 13.58 3.64 4.02
N GLU A 199 13.96 3.09 2.88
CA GLU A 199 15.17 2.26 2.74
C GLU A 199 16.45 3.01 3.09
N MET A 200 16.56 4.27 2.65
CA MET A 200 17.69 5.14 2.97
C MET A 200 17.75 5.45 4.47
N ASN A 201 16.63 5.79 5.09
CA ASN A 201 16.58 6.07 6.53
C ASN A 201 16.91 4.83 7.36
N LEU A 202 16.41 3.66 6.95
CA LEU A 202 16.72 2.39 7.59
C LEU A 202 18.22 2.06 7.49
N SER A 203 18.83 2.24 6.32
CA SER A 203 20.27 2.02 6.11
C SER A 203 21.11 2.94 7.00
N ARG A 204 20.74 4.22 7.09
CA ARG A 204 21.40 5.20 7.97
C ARG A 204 21.27 4.81 9.45
N TYR A 205 20.08 4.43 9.88
CA TYR A 205 19.82 4.02 11.26
C TYR A 205 20.61 2.77 11.65
N VAL A 206 20.63 1.76 10.78
CA VAL A 206 21.41 0.53 11.00
C VAL A 206 22.90 0.82 11.07
N THR A 207 23.42 1.63 10.14
CA THR A 207 24.83 2.05 10.14
C THR A 207 25.19 2.77 11.43
N TYR A 208 24.31 3.66 11.90
CA TYR A 208 24.46 4.36 13.17
C TYR A 208 24.55 3.36 14.34
N LYS A 209 23.59 2.43 14.48
CA LYS A 209 23.56 1.46 15.58
C LYS A 209 24.77 0.51 15.60
N VAL A 210 25.26 0.09 14.42
CA VAL A 210 26.46 -0.77 14.33
C VAL A 210 27.71 0.01 14.78
N ARG A 211 27.87 1.25 14.34
CA ARG A 211 29.01 2.10 14.74
C ARG A 211 29.02 2.38 16.23
N THR A 212 27.87 2.71 16.82
CA THR A 212 27.78 2.97 18.27
C THR A 212 28.15 1.73 19.08
N ALA A 213 27.71 0.53 18.66
CA ALA A 213 28.03 -0.71 19.36
C ALA A 213 29.52 -1.07 19.30
N GLN A 214 30.19 -0.78 18.17
CA GLN A 214 31.63 -1.00 18.03
C GLN A 214 32.44 -0.08 18.95
N THR A 215 32.09 1.20 19.03
CA THR A 215 32.76 2.15 19.95
C THR A 215 32.59 1.79 21.42
N ASP A 216 31.43 1.27 21.82
CA ASP A 216 31.20 0.85 23.21
C ASP A 216 31.99 -0.42 23.57
N THR A 217 32.26 -1.30 22.60
CA THR A 217 32.99 -2.56 22.81
C THR A 217 34.50 -2.36 22.85
N GLU A 218 35.04 -1.43 22.05
CA GLU A 218 36.49 -1.22 21.94
C GLU A 218 37.07 -0.29 23.02
N GLY A 219 36.24 0.26 23.93
CA GLY A 219 36.70 1.14 25.02
C GLY A 219 37.42 2.41 24.55
N LEU A 220 37.37 2.69 23.24
CA LEU A 220 38.06 3.81 22.61
C LEU A 220 37.32 5.10 22.96
N ILE A 221 37.88 5.86 23.91
CA ILE A 221 37.60 7.28 24.10
C ILE A 221 38.21 8.01 22.90
N LEU A 222 37.59 7.90 21.73
CA LEU A 222 37.96 8.72 20.59
C LEU A 222 37.41 10.14 20.79
N PRO A 223 38.13 11.19 20.36
CA PRO A 223 37.57 12.53 20.20
C PRO A 223 36.42 12.58 19.16
N HIS A 224 36.07 11.44 18.54
CA HIS A 224 35.04 11.27 17.52
C HIS A 224 33.67 10.81 18.03
N LYS A 225 33.47 10.65 19.35
CA LYS A 225 32.12 10.38 19.89
C LYS A 225 31.13 11.50 19.53
N GLU A 226 31.63 12.71 19.29
CA GLU A 226 30.88 13.88 18.83
C GLU A 226 30.50 13.86 17.32
N LEU A 227 31.13 13.00 16.50
CA LEU A 227 30.90 12.95 15.04
C LEU A 227 29.85 11.91 14.61
N ILE A 228 29.42 11.01 15.49
CA ILE A 228 28.37 10.04 15.19
C ILE A 228 27.02 10.69 15.44
N LEU A 229 26.45 11.31 14.40
CA LEU A 229 25.15 11.98 14.50
C LEU A 229 24.03 10.97 14.82
N PRO A 230 23.19 11.25 15.83
CA PRO A 230 22.08 10.37 16.19
C PRO A 230 21.06 10.31 15.06
N VAL A 231 20.76 9.09 14.62
CA VAL A 231 19.73 8.84 13.60
C VAL A 231 18.48 8.28 14.29
N LYS A 232 17.32 8.87 14.02
CA LYS A 232 16.03 8.39 14.55
C LYS A 232 15.65 7.05 13.92
N ASN A 233 15.01 6.20 14.71
CA ASN A 233 14.40 4.96 14.23
C ASN A 233 13.29 5.30 13.20
N PRO A 234 13.35 4.78 11.97
CA PRO A 234 12.36 5.09 10.93
C PRO A 234 11.05 4.30 11.06
N THR A 235 10.97 3.35 11.99
CA THR A 235 9.82 2.46 12.23
C THR A 235 9.01 2.90 13.44
N LEU A 236 7.79 2.38 13.58
CA LEU A 236 7.00 2.48 14.82
C LEU A 236 7.32 1.37 15.84
N LEU A 237 8.30 0.51 15.55
CA LEU A 237 8.80 -0.48 16.49
C LEU A 237 9.76 0.18 17.48
N SER A 238 9.81 -0.32 18.71
CA SER A 238 10.89 0.04 19.62
C SER A 238 12.26 -0.36 19.04
N ASP A 239 13.34 0.30 19.45
CA ASP A 239 14.70 -0.03 18.99
C ASP A 239 15.04 -1.51 19.22
N HIS A 240 14.58 -2.08 20.33
CA HIS A 240 14.75 -3.49 20.65
C HIS A 240 13.97 -4.40 19.67
N GLU A 241 12.69 -4.11 19.41
CA GLU A 241 11.88 -4.86 18.45
C GLU A 241 12.46 -4.78 17.03
N LEU A 242 12.86 -3.58 16.59
CA LEU A 242 13.48 -3.38 15.27
C LEU A 242 14.77 -4.19 15.14
N ASN A 243 15.65 -4.12 16.15
CA ASN A 243 16.91 -4.89 16.14
C ASN A 243 16.66 -6.40 16.11
N ARG A 244 15.67 -6.89 16.88
CA ARG A 244 15.28 -8.31 16.87
C ARG A 244 14.77 -8.73 15.50
N SER A 245 13.89 -7.93 14.88
CA SER A 245 13.34 -8.23 13.55
C SER A 245 14.40 -8.15 12.45
N LEU A 246 15.29 -7.17 12.48
CA LEU A 246 16.42 -7.07 11.54
C LEU A 246 17.33 -8.30 11.65
N LYS A 247 17.71 -8.70 12.87
CA LYS A 247 18.53 -9.92 13.07
C LYS A 247 17.81 -11.16 12.53
N HIS A 248 16.49 -11.23 12.68
CA HIS A 248 15.69 -12.33 12.18
C HIS A 248 15.63 -12.38 10.65
N TYR A 249 15.41 -11.26 9.97
CA TYR A 249 15.27 -11.24 8.50
C TYR A 249 16.62 -11.30 7.77
N VAL A 250 17.68 -10.69 8.33
CA VAL A 250 19.02 -10.68 7.73
C VAL A 250 19.81 -11.94 8.07
N GLY A 251 19.60 -12.49 9.27
CA GLY A 251 20.44 -13.52 9.85
C GLY A 251 20.04 -14.96 9.49
N LYS A 252 20.58 -15.88 10.28
CA LYS A 252 20.29 -17.32 10.21
C LYS A 252 19.07 -17.62 11.09
N VAL A 253 18.10 -18.34 10.56
CA VAL A 253 16.80 -18.60 11.19
C VAL A 253 16.54 -20.08 11.47
N GLU A 254 16.53 -20.91 10.43
CA GLU A 254 16.25 -22.35 10.55
C GLU A 254 17.48 -23.15 10.13
N GLY A 255 17.94 -24.08 10.97
CA GLY A 255 19.10 -24.92 10.65
C GLY A 255 20.39 -24.15 10.34
N GLY A 256 20.54 -22.92 10.85
CA GLY A 256 21.69 -22.07 10.54
C GLY A 256 21.66 -21.45 9.13
N GLN A 257 20.53 -21.52 8.43
CA GLN A 257 20.34 -20.97 7.09
C GLN A 257 19.54 -19.66 7.11
N SER A 258 19.78 -18.79 6.12
CA SER A 258 18.97 -17.58 5.90
C SER A 258 17.67 -17.89 5.18
N TYR A 259 16.68 -17.00 5.26
CA TYR A 259 15.43 -17.13 4.50
C TYR A 259 15.65 -17.36 3.00
N LYS A 260 16.60 -16.63 2.40
CA LYS A 260 16.94 -16.78 0.98
C LYS A 260 17.47 -18.19 0.68
N ALA A 261 18.36 -18.72 1.52
CA ALA A 261 18.91 -20.05 1.33
C ALA A 261 17.83 -21.15 1.48
N ILE A 262 16.98 -21.04 2.50
CA ILE A 262 15.89 -22.00 2.77
C ILE A 262 14.90 -22.02 1.59
N SER A 263 14.45 -20.85 1.12
CA SER A 263 13.52 -20.77 0.00
C SER A 263 14.12 -21.21 -1.33
N GLN A 264 15.40 -20.95 -1.58
CA GLN A 264 16.11 -21.44 -2.75
C GLN A 264 16.26 -22.96 -2.74
N SER A 265 16.60 -23.55 -1.59
CA SER A 265 16.67 -25.00 -1.45
C SER A 265 15.32 -25.65 -1.74
N PHE A 266 14.23 -25.10 -1.20
CA PHE A 266 12.88 -25.60 -1.45
C PHE A 266 12.48 -25.50 -2.94
N ALA A 267 12.73 -24.34 -3.56
CA ALA A 267 12.43 -24.13 -4.97
C ALA A 267 13.23 -25.08 -5.89
N ASN A 268 14.51 -25.30 -5.60
CA ASN A 268 15.35 -26.22 -6.35
C ASN A 268 14.86 -27.68 -6.21
N ASN A 269 14.46 -28.09 -5.00
CA ASN A 269 13.92 -29.43 -4.78
C ASN A 269 12.61 -29.65 -5.55
N THR A 270 11.76 -28.62 -5.63
CA THR A 270 10.47 -28.68 -6.33
C THR A 270 10.61 -28.95 -7.83
N ILE A 271 11.73 -28.56 -8.47
CA ILE A 271 11.99 -28.83 -9.89
C ILE A 271 12.01 -30.34 -10.19
N HIS A 272 12.47 -31.12 -9.21
CA HIS A 272 12.60 -32.58 -9.30
C HIS A 272 11.33 -33.32 -8.85
N THR A 273 10.37 -32.63 -8.23
CA THR A 273 9.12 -33.21 -7.77
C THR A 273 8.25 -33.62 -8.96
N LYS A 274 7.92 -34.92 -9.03
CA LYS A 274 7.21 -35.52 -10.18
C LYS A 274 5.71 -35.22 -10.18
N ASN A 275 5.09 -35.18 -9.02
CA ASN A 275 3.64 -35.05 -8.88
C ASN A 275 3.29 -33.92 -7.90
N PHE A 276 2.19 -33.24 -8.16
CA PHE A 276 1.73 -32.09 -7.39
C PHE A 276 1.29 -32.46 -5.97
N GLY A 277 0.82 -33.69 -5.73
CA GLY A 277 0.54 -34.19 -4.39
C GLY A 277 1.76 -34.10 -3.47
N THR A 278 2.90 -34.66 -3.91
CA THR A 278 4.17 -34.61 -3.17
C THR A 278 4.64 -33.18 -2.96
N PHE A 279 4.45 -32.28 -3.93
CA PHE A 279 4.76 -30.85 -3.72
C PHE A 279 3.94 -30.25 -2.56
N LYS A 280 2.67 -30.64 -2.41
CA LYS A 280 1.82 -30.15 -1.30
C LYS A 280 2.28 -30.69 0.05
N ASP A 281 2.75 -31.94 0.09
CA ASP A 281 3.36 -32.54 1.29
C ASP A 281 4.69 -31.85 1.64
N ASP A 282 5.55 -31.61 0.65
CA ASP A 282 6.81 -30.89 0.83
C ASP A 282 6.55 -29.44 1.29
N LEU A 283 5.54 -28.77 0.73
CA LEU A 283 5.13 -27.43 1.12
C LEU A 283 4.61 -27.41 2.56
N TYR A 284 3.83 -28.42 2.97
CA TYR A 284 3.37 -28.57 4.34
C TYR A 284 4.56 -28.62 5.33
N GLU A 285 5.55 -29.49 5.07
CA GLU A 285 6.75 -29.59 5.90
C GLU A 285 7.61 -28.33 5.87
N TYR A 286 7.73 -27.68 4.70
CA TYR A 286 8.44 -26.41 4.56
C TYR A 286 7.85 -25.29 5.44
N ILE A 287 6.52 -25.24 5.53
CA ILE A 287 5.80 -24.29 6.39
C ILE A 287 6.00 -24.64 7.87
N LEU A 288 5.82 -25.91 8.23
CA LEU A 288 6.00 -26.37 9.60
C LEU A 288 7.43 -26.23 10.12
N GLY A 289 8.44 -26.33 9.24
CA GLY A 289 9.85 -26.13 9.59
C GLY A 289 10.12 -24.81 10.35
N SER A 290 9.30 -23.80 10.12
CA SER A 290 9.39 -22.48 10.79
C SER A 290 8.70 -22.39 12.16
N MET A 291 7.93 -23.41 12.53
CA MET A 291 7.07 -23.40 13.72
C MET A 291 7.69 -24.19 14.87
N ASP A 292 7.47 -23.72 16.09
CA ASP A 292 7.86 -24.45 17.31
C ASP A 292 7.11 -25.78 17.40
N THR A 293 7.83 -26.85 17.72
CA THR A 293 7.31 -28.19 18.03
C THR A 293 6.09 -28.19 18.94
N LYS A 294 5.99 -27.26 19.91
CA LYS A 294 4.81 -27.15 20.78
C LYS A 294 3.56 -26.66 20.06
N TYR A 295 3.71 -25.68 19.16
CA TYR A 295 2.60 -25.17 18.34
C TYR A 295 2.16 -26.20 17.29
N ARG A 296 3.11 -27.01 16.77
CA ARG A 296 2.83 -28.09 15.80
C ARG A 296 1.85 -29.16 16.33
N GLN A 297 1.67 -29.31 17.64
CA GLN A 297 0.77 -30.33 18.20
C GLN A 297 -0.71 -29.92 18.17
N GLY A 298 -1.03 -28.70 17.72
CA GLY A 298 -2.38 -28.13 17.73
C GLY A 298 -3.25 -28.42 16.48
N GLN A 299 -4.44 -27.81 16.47
CA GLN A 299 -5.40 -27.90 15.34
C GLN A 299 -4.90 -27.23 14.06
N PHE A 300 -3.96 -26.28 14.17
CA PHE A 300 -3.41 -25.55 13.03
C PHE A 300 -2.84 -26.51 11.96
N ASN A 301 -2.04 -27.50 12.38
CA ASN A 301 -1.42 -28.47 11.47
C ASN A 301 -2.45 -29.26 10.67
N LYS A 302 -3.51 -29.74 11.34
CA LYS A 302 -4.60 -30.46 10.68
C LYS A 302 -5.32 -29.57 9.67
N LYS A 303 -5.61 -28.32 10.03
CA LYS A 303 -6.25 -27.35 9.13
C LYS A 303 -5.37 -27.03 7.92
N LEU A 304 -4.07 -26.81 8.14
CA LEU A 304 -3.10 -26.55 7.07
C LEU A 304 -2.97 -27.75 6.12
N PHE A 305 -2.83 -28.96 6.67
CA PHE A 305 -2.76 -30.17 5.86
C PHE A 305 -4.02 -30.34 5.01
N ASN A 306 -5.21 -30.21 5.62
CA ASN A 306 -6.48 -30.31 4.92
C ASN A 306 -6.63 -29.26 3.82
N LEU A 307 -6.23 -28.00 4.09
CA LEU A 307 -6.22 -26.93 3.09
C LEU A 307 -5.39 -27.32 1.87
N LEU A 308 -4.14 -27.75 2.10
CA LEU A 308 -3.23 -28.10 1.02
C LEU A 308 -3.73 -29.31 0.24
N GLN A 309 -4.18 -30.37 0.92
CA GLN A 309 -4.68 -31.56 0.22
C GLN A 309 -5.94 -31.28 -0.61
N ASN A 310 -6.84 -30.44 -0.13
CA ASN A 310 -8.06 -30.04 -0.83
C ASN A 310 -7.82 -28.97 -1.91
N THR A 311 -6.63 -28.38 -1.98
CA THR A 311 -6.27 -27.46 -3.06
C THR A 311 -5.92 -28.26 -4.32
N HIS A 312 -6.76 -28.12 -5.36
CA HIS A 312 -6.60 -28.75 -6.68
C HIS A 312 -6.27 -30.26 -6.64
N PRO A 313 -7.08 -31.10 -5.96
CA PRO A 313 -6.85 -32.53 -5.89
C PRO A 313 -6.81 -33.21 -7.27
N GLU A 314 -7.57 -32.69 -8.24
CA GLU A 314 -7.60 -33.15 -9.63
C GLU A 314 -6.24 -33.02 -10.34
N CYS A 315 -5.38 -32.13 -9.85
CA CYS A 315 -4.05 -31.91 -10.41
C CYS A 315 -2.96 -32.74 -9.71
N ASN A 316 -3.26 -33.53 -8.68
CA ASN A 316 -2.25 -34.20 -7.84
C ASN A 316 -1.26 -35.07 -8.61
N GLN A 317 -1.69 -35.72 -9.69
CA GLN A 317 -0.84 -36.60 -10.50
C GLN A 317 -0.04 -35.83 -11.57
N GLN A 318 -0.30 -34.54 -11.75
CA GLN A 318 0.39 -33.70 -12.72
C GLN A 318 1.69 -33.13 -12.14
N LYS A 319 2.62 -32.73 -13.00
CA LYS A 319 3.83 -32.04 -12.57
C LYS A 319 3.48 -30.67 -11.95
N PRO A 320 4.10 -30.25 -10.84
CA PRO A 320 3.90 -28.91 -10.27
C PRO A 320 4.27 -27.83 -11.30
N THR A 321 3.29 -27.09 -11.78
CA THR A 321 3.51 -25.94 -12.68
C THR A 321 3.61 -24.66 -11.87
N GLU A 322 4.22 -23.62 -12.44
CA GLU A 322 4.29 -22.30 -11.79
C GLU A 322 2.90 -21.76 -11.46
N PHE A 323 1.91 -22.01 -12.34
CA PHE A 323 0.52 -21.63 -12.09
C PHE A 323 -0.07 -22.35 -10.87
N LEU A 324 0.10 -23.67 -10.76
CA LEU A 324 -0.37 -24.45 -9.62
C LEU A 324 0.31 -24.00 -8.32
N MET A 325 1.63 -23.81 -8.35
CA MET A 325 2.39 -23.30 -7.19
C MET A 325 1.89 -21.92 -6.75
N MET A 326 1.68 -21.00 -7.70
CA MET A 326 1.16 -19.66 -7.42
C MET A 326 -0.25 -19.72 -6.82
N ARG A 327 -1.15 -20.56 -7.38
CA ARG A 327 -2.53 -20.67 -6.92
C ARG A 327 -2.62 -21.28 -5.52
N THR A 328 -1.85 -22.33 -5.24
CA THR A 328 -1.76 -22.91 -3.89
C THR A 328 -1.16 -21.94 -2.89
N SER A 329 -0.10 -21.23 -3.26
CA SER A 329 0.50 -20.21 -2.39
C SER A 329 -0.47 -19.06 -2.12
N SER A 330 -1.26 -18.63 -3.11
CA SER A 330 -2.32 -17.65 -2.91
C SER A 330 -3.37 -18.16 -1.92
N GLN A 331 -3.87 -19.39 -2.08
CA GLN A 331 -4.84 -19.96 -1.13
C GLN A 331 -4.27 -20.10 0.27
N LEU A 332 -2.99 -20.45 0.39
CA LEU A 332 -2.28 -20.48 1.65
C LEU A 332 -2.25 -19.11 2.32
N LEU A 333 -1.98 -18.03 1.57
CA LEU A 333 -2.02 -16.67 2.12
C LEU A 333 -3.42 -16.23 2.54
N ASN A 334 -4.48 -16.67 1.84
CA ASN A 334 -5.86 -16.43 2.27
C ASN A 334 -6.12 -17.06 3.64
N PHE A 335 -5.74 -18.33 3.80
CA PHE A 335 -5.92 -19.08 5.04
C PHE A 335 -5.11 -18.49 6.20
N LEU A 336 -3.85 -18.09 5.95
CA LEU A 336 -2.96 -17.62 7.00
C LEU A 336 -3.25 -16.18 7.46
N ILE A 337 -3.83 -15.35 6.59
CA ILE A 337 -4.01 -13.91 6.84
C ILE A 337 -5.48 -13.53 6.89
N VAL A 338 -6.13 -13.50 5.71
CA VAL A 338 -7.55 -13.14 5.55
C VAL A 338 -8.02 -13.52 4.15
N ASP A 339 -9.21 -14.10 4.03
CA ASP A 339 -9.74 -14.57 2.74
C ASP A 339 -10.54 -13.52 1.97
N SER A 340 -11.42 -12.78 2.65
CA SER A 340 -12.38 -11.87 1.99
C SER A 340 -12.45 -10.50 2.68
N PRO A 341 -12.64 -9.40 1.92
CA PRO A 341 -12.94 -8.09 2.49
C PRO A 341 -14.33 -8.01 3.13
N SER A 342 -15.31 -8.80 2.67
CA SER A 342 -16.69 -8.74 3.17
C SER A 342 -16.83 -9.32 4.58
N GLN A 343 -16.00 -10.31 4.91
CA GLN A 343 -15.89 -10.92 6.22
C GLN A 343 -14.40 -11.17 6.49
N PRO A 344 -13.69 -10.21 7.09
CA PRO A 344 -12.25 -10.30 7.27
C PRO A 344 -11.94 -11.22 8.44
N GLU A 345 -12.24 -12.51 8.33
CA GLU A 345 -11.85 -13.51 9.32
C GLU A 345 -10.34 -13.73 9.26
N HIS A 346 -9.66 -13.33 10.33
CA HIS A 346 -8.20 -13.39 10.44
C HIS A 346 -7.75 -14.07 11.74
N TYR A 347 -8.57 -14.98 12.28
CA TYR A 347 -8.29 -15.68 13.53
C TYR A 347 -7.03 -16.55 13.46
N ILE A 348 -6.74 -17.16 12.30
CA ILE A 348 -5.48 -17.89 12.08
C ILE A 348 -4.29 -16.92 12.19
N PHE A 349 -4.42 -15.72 11.64
CA PHE A 349 -3.36 -14.72 11.75
C PHE A 349 -3.14 -14.32 13.21
N ILE A 350 -4.22 -14.04 13.96
CA ILE A 350 -4.18 -13.73 15.38
C ILE A 350 -3.56 -14.89 16.20
N ASP A 351 -3.92 -16.13 15.89
CA ASP A 351 -3.35 -17.31 16.53
C ASP A 351 -1.84 -17.43 16.27
N LEU A 352 -1.40 -17.24 15.02
CA LEU A 352 0.01 -17.26 14.64
C LEU A 352 0.81 -16.16 15.37
N ILE A 353 0.34 -14.92 15.37
CA ILE A 353 1.06 -13.83 16.07
C ILE A 353 1.08 -14.03 17.59
N THR A 354 0.05 -14.65 18.16
CA THR A 354 -0.04 -14.91 19.61
C THR A 354 0.95 -16.00 20.03
N ASN A 355 1.07 -17.06 19.23
CA ASN A 355 1.91 -18.21 19.57
C ASN A 355 3.36 -18.09 19.08
N LEU A 356 3.59 -17.49 17.89
CA LEU A 356 4.93 -17.37 17.29
C LEU A 356 5.55 -15.99 17.49
N GLY A 357 4.73 -14.96 17.72
CA GLY A 357 5.13 -13.56 17.68
C GLY A 357 5.16 -13.00 16.26
N VAL A 358 4.87 -11.70 16.14
CA VAL A 358 4.74 -10.98 14.86
C VAL A 358 5.94 -11.18 13.93
N THR A 359 7.16 -11.06 14.45
CA THR A 359 8.39 -11.18 13.65
C THR A 359 8.48 -12.53 12.93
N ARG A 360 8.20 -13.63 13.64
CA ARG A 360 8.26 -14.99 13.10
C ARG A 360 7.11 -15.28 12.14
N THR A 361 5.90 -14.80 12.46
CA THR A 361 4.73 -14.91 11.57
C THR A 361 4.96 -14.22 10.24
N VAL A 362 5.50 -12.99 10.25
CA VAL A 362 5.87 -12.30 9.01
C VAL A 362 7.02 -13.01 8.30
N GLY A 363 7.97 -13.60 9.05
CA GLY A 363 9.01 -14.46 8.49
C GLY A 363 8.47 -15.67 7.74
N LEU A 364 7.39 -16.29 8.24
CA LEU A 364 6.66 -17.35 7.54
C LEU A 364 6.06 -16.84 6.22
N PHE A 365 5.43 -15.66 6.21
CA PHE A 365 4.89 -15.08 4.98
C PHE A 365 6.00 -14.77 3.96
N LEU A 366 7.13 -14.27 4.45
CA LEU A 366 8.32 -14.03 3.65
C LEU A 366 8.84 -15.33 3.02
N LYS A 367 8.87 -16.45 3.74
CA LYS A 367 9.24 -17.77 3.17
C LYS A 367 8.38 -18.15 1.98
N ILE A 368 7.07 -17.91 2.07
CA ILE A 368 6.12 -18.20 0.99
C ILE A 368 6.42 -17.35 -0.24
N VAL A 369 6.62 -16.05 -0.04
CA VAL A 369 6.90 -15.12 -1.15
C VAL A 369 8.28 -15.34 -1.76
N LEU A 370 9.28 -15.74 -0.98
CA LEU A 370 10.64 -15.94 -1.49
C LEU A 370 10.76 -17.15 -2.42
N PHE A 371 10.01 -18.24 -2.19
CA PHE A 371 9.99 -19.37 -3.12
C PHE A 371 9.11 -19.11 -4.34
N SER A 372 8.00 -18.38 -4.17
CA SER A 372 7.08 -18.03 -5.27
C SER A 372 6.90 -16.51 -5.37
N LYS A 373 7.87 -15.82 -5.97
CA LYS A 373 7.91 -14.34 -6.02
C LYS A 373 6.66 -13.70 -6.61
N LYS A 374 5.98 -14.38 -7.54
CA LYS A 374 4.73 -13.92 -8.17
C LYS A 374 3.57 -13.78 -7.19
N VAL A 375 3.67 -14.34 -5.98
CA VAL A 375 2.60 -14.28 -4.96
C VAL A 375 2.69 -13.04 -4.09
N ARG A 376 3.76 -12.23 -4.21
CA ARG A 376 3.93 -10.98 -3.46
C ARG A 376 2.72 -10.04 -3.54
N PRO A 377 2.13 -9.77 -4.72
CA PRO A 377 0.97 -8.89 -4.81
C PRO A 377 -0.23 -9.46 -4.01
N TYR A 378 -0.39 -10.79 -3.96
CA TYR A 378 -1.44 -11.42 -3.15
C TYR A 378 -1.22 -11.19 -1.65
N LEU A 379 0.02 -11.29 -1.17
CA LEU A 379 0.37 -10.97 0.22
C LEU A 379 0.02 -9.51 0.55
N GLU A 380 0.44 -8.58 -0.31
CA GLU A 380 0.18 -7.14 -0.16
C GLU A 380 -1.34 -6.86 -0.13
N LYS A 381 -2.12 -7.51 -1.00
CA LYS A 381 -3.59 -7.46 -1.02
C LYS A 381 -4.23 -7.99 0.27
N ARG A 382 -3.67 -9.05 0.89
CA ARG A 382 -4.21 -9.57 2.16
C ARG A 382 -4.01 -8.56 3.29
N PHE A 383 -2.87 -7.90 3.34
CA PHE A 383 -2.63 -6.83 4.30
C PHE A 383 -3.46 -5.57 4.02
N SER A 384 -3.76 -5.24 2.77
CA SER A 384 -4.64 -4.10 2.46
C SER A 384 -6.08 -4.33 2.93
N ILE A 385 -6.57 -5.57 2.88
CA ILE A 385 -7.89 -5.93 3.43
C ILE A 385 -7.92 -5.64 4.94
N LEU A 386 -6.91 -6.09 5.69
CA LEU A 386 -6.83 -5.82 7.12
C LEU A 386 -6.66 -4.32 7.41
N PHE A 387 -5.83 -3.62 6.64
CA PHE A 387 -5.65 -2.18 6.79
C PHE A 387 -6.97 -1.43 6.60
N ASN A 388 -7.72 -1.74 5.53
CA ASN A 388 -9.00 -1.11 5.25
C ASN A 388 -10.04 -1.44 6.34
N HIS A 389 -10.06 -2.67 6.85
CA HIS A 389 -10.99 -3.06 7.91
C HIS A 389 -10.76 -2.28 9.22
N TYR A 390 -9.50 -2.02 9.56
CA TYR A 390 -9.11 -1.35 10.80
C TYR A 390 -8.81 0.14 10.63
N GLU A 391 -9.09 0.73 9.47
CA GLU A 391 -8.70 2.10 9.12
C GLU A 391 -9.17 3.15 10.14
N SER A 392 -10.39 2.99 10.67
CA SER A 392 -10.99 3.89 11.66
C SER A 392 -10.55 3.65 13.10
N PHE A 393 -9.85 2.54 13.37
CA PHE A 393 -9.41 2.19 14.72
C PHE A 393 -8.20 3.02 15.13
N THR A 394 -8.05 3.24 16.44
CA THR A 394 -6.84 3.86 16.99
C THR A 394 -5.66 2.91 16.92
N ARG A 395 -4.44 3.45 16.82
CA ARG A 395 -3.20 2.67 16.79
C ARG A 395 -3.04 1.79 18.03
N GLU A 396 -3.44 2.33 19.18
CA GLU A 396 -3.40 1.67 20.48
C GLU A 396 -4.47 0.57 20.61
N GLY A 397 -5.56 0.65 19.85
CA GLY A 397 -6.61 -0.36 19.82
C GLY A 397 -6.23 -1.61 19.05
N VAL A 398 -5.34 -1.50 18.06
CA VAL A 398 -4.87 -2.63 17.23
C VAL A 398 -3.34 -2.66 17.07
N PRO A 399 -2.57 -2.72 18.17
CA PRO A 399 -1.11 -2.66 18.14
C PRO A 399 -0.50 -3.85 17.39
N TRP A 400 -1.21 -4.99 17.36
CA TRP A 400 -0.81 -6.18 16.62
C TRP A 400 -0.72 -5.91 15.11
N LEU A 401 -1.66 -5.12 14.56
CA LEU A 401 -1.71 -4.80 13.14
C LEU A 401 -0.58 -3.84 12.80
N VAL A 402 -0.41 -2.76 13.59
CA VAL A 402 0.67 -1.79 13.38
C VAL A 402 2.04 -2.49 13.42
N ARG A 403 2.28 -3.34 14.42
CA ARG A 403 3.52 -4.13 14.49
C ARG A 403 3.70 -5.05 13.28
N SER A 404 2.61 -5.67 12.79
CA SER A 404 2.65 -6.55 11.63
C SER A 404 2.95 -5.80 10.34
N LEU A 405 2.39 -4.60 10.16
CA LEU A 405 2.65 -3.72 9.02
C LEU A 405 4.12 -3.25 9.01
N GLU A 406 4.64 -2.84 10.16
CA GLU A 406 6.06 -2.43 10.30
C GLU A 406 7.02 -3.60 10.04
N ASN A 407 6.72 -4.81 10.55
CA ASN A 407 7.52 -6.00 10.26
C ASN A 407 7.44 -6.40 8.77
N MET A 408 6.27 -6.26 8.14
CA MET A 408 6.10 -6.55 6.71
C MET A 408 6.90 -5.58 5.85
N GLN A 409 6.78 -4.26 6.11
CA GLN A 409 7.59 -3.24 5.44
C GLN A 409 9.09 -3.55 5.57
N LEU A 410 9.53 -3.92 6.77
CA LEU A 410 10.92 -4.28 7.05
C LEU A 410 11.36 -5.50 6.24
N ALA A 411 10.61 -6.61 6.32
CA ALA A 411 10.91 -7.85 5.60
C ALA A 411 10.97 -7.63 4.08
N LEU A 412 10.00 -6.88 3.53
CA LEU A 412 9.99 -6.56 2.11
C LEU A 412 11.18 -5.71 1.69
N SER A 413 11.54 -4.70 2.50
CA SER A 413 12.67 -3.81 2.22
C SER A 413 14.02 -4.55 2.28
N VAL A 414 14.18 -5.48 3.23
CA VAL A 414 15.41 -6.30 3.38
C VAL A 414 15.61 -7.25 2.19
N HIS A 415 14.53 -7.87 1.68
CA HIS A 415 14.63 -8.96 0.70
C HIS A 415 14.32 -8.58 -0.75
N PHE A 416 13.53 -7.54 -0.96
CA PHE A 416 13.12 -7.06 -2.29
C PHE A 416 13.48 -5.59 -2.55
N GLY A 417 13.93 -4.86 -1.52
CA GLY A 417 14.32 -3.47 -1.59
C GLY A 417 15.82 -3.27 -1.82
N LYS A 418 16.28 -2.02 -1.65
CA LYS A 418 17.68 -1.60 -1.82
C LYS A 418 18.35 -1.14 -0.51
N VAL A 419 17.88 -1.65 0.63
CA VAL A 419 18.45 -1.31 1.95
C VAL A 419 19.89 -1.82 2.04
N ASP A 420 20.81 -0.96 2.47
CA ASP A 420 22.18 -1.36 2.79
C ASP A 420 22.27 -1.81 4.25
N LEU A 421 22.52 -3.10 4.45
CA LEU A 421 22.63 -3.78 5.75
C LEU A 421 23.99 -4.44 5.93
N SER A 422 25.01 -4.00 5.17
CA SER A 422 26.33 -4.63 5.15
C SER A 422 26.99 -4.65 6.53
N GLY A 423 26.83 -3.57 7.32
CA GLY A 423 27.34 -3.49 8.69
C GLY A 423 26.77 -4.55 9.64
N LEU A 424 25.47 -4.88 9.51
CA LEU A 424 24.86 -5.93 10.33
C LEU A 424 25.41 -7.32 9.98
N LYS A 425 25.58 -7.61 8.68
CA LYS A 425 26.11 -8.91 8.22
C LYS A 425 27.52 -9.14 8.74
N GLN A 426 28.34 -8.10 8.78
CA GLN A 426 29.70 -8.16 9.34
C GLN A 426 29.68 -8.38 10.86
N SER A 427 28.75 -7.76 11.59
CA SER A 427 28.63 -7.93 13.04
C SER A 427 28.06 -9.28 13.48
N GLN A 428 27.35 -10.00 12.62
CA GLN A 428 26.84 -11.35 12.89
C GLN A 428 27.84 -12.47 12.55
N LEU A 429 28.95 -12.13 11.88
CA LEU A 429 30.04 -13.06 11.53
C LEU A 429 31.19 -13.04 12.55
N ARG A 430 31.18 -12.08 13.48
CA ARG A 430 31.98 -12.08 14.71
C ARG A 430 31.13 -12.61 15.85
#